data_AF-M6JMI3-F1
#
_entry.id   AF-M6JMI3-F1
#
_cell.length_a   1.000
_cell.length_b   1.000
_cell.length_c   1.000
_cell.angle_alpha   90.00
_cell.angle_beta   90.00
_cell.angle_gamma   90.00
#
_symmetry.space_group_name_H-M   'P 1'
#
loop_
_entity.id
_entity.type
_entity.pdbx_description
1 polymer ?
#
loop_
_entity_poly.entity_id
_entity_poly.type
_entity_poly.pdbx_seq_one_letter_code
_entity_poly.pdbx_strand_id
1 'polypeptide(L)'
;MPILFIPLFLEMVVYFIAKIKYSMNVYQTIMIFVLLPTFSIISFRGGYARINDMSGYSFSPLLNYHLLTAFCFISVIKISFDLGFIMIRKRGDERIRSFLMLSGILIALLFTIIFCYILPLNHIFLGAYSAFGLLIFAILWSVAILHYDAFEIRELVIEGVPTPILSRIFSFCVLGLYRIMDGHGYHLKLVASGDKLFLNFQNMNK
;
A
#
# COMPACT_ATOMS: atom_id res chain seq x y z
N MET A 1 2.23 12.24 -16.21
CA MET A 1 3.17 12.99 -15.33
C MET A 1 3.29 12.43 -13.92
N PRO A 2 2.22 12.20 -13.12
CA PRO A 2 2.39 11.77 -11.72
C PRO A 2 2.95 10.34 -11.56
N ILE A 3 2.75 9.47 -12.56
CA ILE A 3 3.13 8.05 -12.49
C ILE A 3 4.64 7.81 -12.28
N LEU A 4 5.48 8.75 -12.73
CA LEU A 4 6.95 8.67 -12.63
C LEU A 4 7.41 8.62 -11.18
N PHE A 5 6.71 9.33 -10.30
CA PHE A 5 7.10 9.51 -8.91
C PHE A 5 6.47 8.48 -7.97
N ILE A 6 5.56 7.64 -8.46
CA ILE A 6 4.89 6.61 -7.64
C ILE A 6 5.92 5.72 -6.92
N PRO A 7 6.97 5.18 -7.58
CA PRO A 7 7.98 4.38 -6.90
C PRO A 7 8.62 5.09 -5.70
N LEU A 8 9.01 6.35 -5.88
CA LEU A 8 9.65 7.16 -4.85
C LEU A 8 8.70 7.44 -3.68
N PHE A 9 7.48 7.92 -3.98
CA PHE A 9 6.50 8.22 -2.94
C PHE A 9 6.08 6.97 -2.17
N LEU A 10 5.89 5.84 -2.87
CA LEU A 10 5.54 4.58 -2.24
C LEU A 10 6.68 4.11 -1.31
N GLU A 11 7.94 4.19 -1.74
CA GLU A 11 9.10 3.85 -0.90
C GLU A 11 9.15 4.73 0.35
N MET A 12 9.00 6.04 0.20
CA MET A 12 9.00 6.98 1.33
C MET A 12 7.90 6.65 2.35
N VAL A 13 6.66 6.42 1.89
CA VAL A 13 5.54 6.12 2.78
C VAL A 13 5.75 4.80 3.51
N VAL A 14 6.21 3.76 2.81
CA VAL A 14 6.53 2.47 3.43
C VAL A 14 7.61 2.61 4.47
N TYR A 15 8.70 3.32 4.16
CA TYR A 15 9.84 3.46 5.07
C TYR A 15 9.46 4.26 6.31
N PHE A 16 8.65 5.31 6.14
CA PHE A 16 8.11 6.09 7.23
C PHE A 16 7.23 5.25 8.17
N ILE A 17 6.24 4.54 7.62
CA ILE A 17 5.30 3.73 8.42
C ILE A 17 6.01 2.56 9.10
N ALA A 18 6.96 1.94 8.41
CA ALA A 18 7.73 0.82 8.94
C ALA A 18 8.88 1.26 9.88
N LYS A 19 9.05 2.58 10.11
CA LYS A 19 10.14 3.16 10.91
C LYS A 19 11.53 2.68 10.44
N ILE A 20 11.69 2.45 9.13
CA ILE A 20 12.98 2.15 8.52
C ILE A 20 13.72 3.46 8.33
N LYS A 21 14.98 3.53 8.78
CA LYS A 21 15.83 4.69 8.51
C LYS A 21 16.06 4.79 7.00
N TYR A 22 15.52 5.83 6.39
CA TYR A 22 15.82 6.16 5.00
C TYR A 22 17.28 6.61 4.90
N SER A 23 18.12 5.81 4.23
CA SER A 23 19.49 6.18 3.87
C SER A 23 19.58 6.27 2.36
N MET A 24 20.39 7.19 1.84
CA MET A 24 20.65 7.28 0.40
C MET A 24 21.65 6.19 0.01
N ASN A 25 21.16 5.03 -0.41
CA ASN A 25 21.98 3.99 -1.01
C ASN A 25 22.21 4.24 -2.52
N VAL A 26 23.04 3.41 -3.15
CA VAL A 26 23.35 3.53 -4.60
C VAL A 26 22.09 3.47 -5.46
N TYR A 27 21.15 2.58 -5.13
CA TYR A 27 19.87 2.45 -5.84
C TYR A 27 19.03 3.74 -5.76
N GLN A 28 18.87 4.33 -4.57
CA GLN A 28 18.11 5.57 -4.39
C GLN A 28 18.78 6.75 -5.08
N THR A 29 20.11 6.83 -5.05
CA THR A 29 20.86 7.86 -5.77
C THR A 29 20.63 7.74 -7.28
N ILE A 30 20.75 6.55 -7.86
CA ILE A 30 20.48 6.32 -9.29
C ILE A 30 19.01 6.66 -9.63
N MET A 31 18.07 6.21 -8.80
CA MET A 31 16.66 6.47 -9.00
C MET A 31 16.36 7.98 -9.04
N ILE A 32 16.84 8.73 -8.04
CA ILE A 32 16.51 10.15 -7.84
C ILE A 32 17.25 11.05 -8.83
N PHE A 33 18.54 10.80 -9.07
CA PHE A 33 19.38 11.71 -9.84
C PHE A 33 19.55 11.31 -11.31
N VAL A 34 19.27 10.05 -11.67
CA VAL A 34 19.44 9.56 -13.06
C VAL A 34 18.09 9.20 -13.67
N LEU A 35 17.38 8.23 -13.09
CA LEU A 35 16.17 7.67 -13.70
C LEU A 35 15.01 8.66 -13.72
N LEU A 36 14.66 9.27 -12.58
CA LEU A 36 13.56 10.22 -12.49
C LEU A 36 13.74 11.45 -13.41
N PRO A 37 14.90 12.13 -13.45
CA PRO A 37 15.12 13.23 -14.38
C PRO A 37 15.05 12.79 -15.84
N THR A 38 15.68 11.66 -16.19
CA THR A 38 15.66 11.12 -17.56
C THR A 38 14.23 10.86 -18.03
N PHE A 39 13.44 10.15 -17.23
CA PHE A 39 12.05 9.87 -17.53
C PHE A 39 11.19 11.15 -17.56
N SER A 40 11.45 12.12 -16.68
CA SER A 40 10.75 13.41 -16.71
C SER A 40 11.00 14.18 -18.01
N ILE A 41 12.24 14.19 -18.51
CA ILE A 41 12.59 14.82 -19.79
C ILE A 41 11.89 14.10 -20.96
N ILE A 42 11.88 12.76 -20.97
CA ILE A 42 11.16 11.97 -21.99
C ILE A 42 9.66 12.28 -21.95
N SER A 43 9.09 12.38 -20.76
CA SER A 43 7.68 12.72 -20.53
C SER A 43 7.34 14.09 -21.11
N PHE A 44 8.18 15.10 -20.85
CA PHE A 44 7.99 16.45 -21.37
C PHE A 44 8.02 16.49 -22.90
N ARG A 45 8.78 15.60 -23.53
CA ARG A 45 8.86 15.45 -24.99
C ARG A 45 7.77 14.53 -25.58
N GLY A 46 6.87 13.97 -24.77
CA GLY A 46 5.86 13.01 -25.22
C GLY A 46 6.44 11.68 -25.73
N GLY A 47 7.66 11.33 -25.34
CA GLY A 47 8.43 10.23 -25.95
C GLY A 47 8.07 8.82 -25.51
N TYR A 48 6.91 8.60 -24.88
CA TYR A 48 6.50 7.30 -24.35
C TYR A 48 5.62 6.50 -25.29
N ALA A 49 4.75 7.17 -26.03
CA ALA A 49 3.82 6.50 -26.92
C ALA A 49 3.54 7.38 -28.13
N ARG A 50 3.35 6.75 -29.28
CA ARG A 50 2.84 7.42 -30.47
C ARG A 50 1.32 7.31 -30.44
N ILE A 51 0.64 8.45 -30.43
CA ILE A 51 -0.83 8.48 -30.51
C ILE A 51 -1.22 8.10 -31.94
N ASN A 52 -2.04 7.05 -32.08
CA ASN A 52 -2.54 6.59 -33.37
C ASN A 52 -3.94 7.15 -33.64
N ASP A 53 -4.79 7.16 -32.62
CA ASP A 53 -6.12 7.74 -32.67
C ASP A 53 -6.47 8.36 -31.32
N MET A 54 -6.87 9.63 -31.35
CA MET A 54 -7.19 10.42 -30.17
C MET A 54 -8.60 10.11 -29.64
N SER A 55 -9.52 9.64 -30.51
CA SER A 55 -10.91 9.36 -30.15
C SER A 55 -11.06 8.01 -29.45
N GLY A 56 -10.37 6.97 -29.92
CA GLY A 56 -10.31 5.65 -29.29
C GLY A 56 -9.21 5.49 -28.23
N TYR A 57 -8.49 6.56 -27.87
CA TYR A 57 -7.32 6.52 -26.98
C TYR A 57 -6.27 5.47 -27.38
N SER A 58 -6.13 5.21 -28.69
CA SER A 58 -5.20 4.22 -29.21
C SER A 58 -3.81 4.79 -29.31
N PHE A 59 -2.83 4.05 -28.81
CA PHE A 59 -1.42 4.43 -28.92
C PHE A 59 -0.52 3.23 -29.19
N SER A 60 0.59 3.47 -29.86
CA SER A 60 1.67 2.48 -29.99
C SER A 60 2.75 2.76 -28.95
N PRO A 61 3.04 1.82 -28.03
CA PRO A 61 4.08 1.99 -27.04
C PRO A 61 5.46 2.10 -27.70
N LEU A 62 6.27 3.06 -27.26
CA LEU A 62 7.68 3.18 -27.66
C LEU A 62 8.58 2.43 -26.67
N LEU A 63 9.86 2.25 -27.03
CA LEU A 63 10.84 1.61 -26.14
C LEU A 63 10.88 2.27 -24.74
N ASN A 64 10.79 3.59 -24.68
CA ASN A 64 10.78 4.34 -23.42
C ASN A 64 9.63 3.96 -22.49
N TYR A 65 8.47 3.57 -23.05
CA TYR A 65 7.33 3.12 -22.26
C TYR A 65 7.61 1.77 -21.60
N HIS A 66 8.27 0.84 -22.30
CA HIS A 66 8.69 -0.43 -21.71
C HIS A 66 9.74 -0.22 -20.62
N LEU A 67 10.72 0.66 -20.86
CA LEU A 67 11.75 1.00 -19.87
C LEU A 67 11.16 1.64 -18.61
N LEU A 68 10.23 2.57 -18.76
CA LEU A 68 9.53 3.18 -17.63
C LEU A 68 8.71 2.14 -16.85
N THR A 69 7.97 1.28 -17.57
CA THR A 69 7.15 0.24 -16.94
C THR A 69 8.02 -0.74 -16.16
N ALA A 70 9.15 -1.17 -16.74
CA ALA A 70 10.11 -2.04 -16.08
C ALA A 70 10.71 -1.39 -14.82
N PHE A 71 11.09 -0.12 -14.89
CA PHE A 71 11.56 0.64 -13.73
C PHE A 71 10.50 0.64 -12.61
N CYS A 72 9.27 1.04 -12.90
CA CYS A 72 8.19 1.07 -11.91
C CYS A 72 7.95 -0.33 -11.31
N PHE A 73 7.92 -1.36 -12.15
CA PHE A 73 7.73 -2.74 -11.72
C PHE A 73 8.84 -3.20 -10.76
N ILE A 74 10.11 -3.01 -11.12
CA ILE A 74 11.26 -3.40 -10.29
C ILE A 74 11.21 -2.68 -8.93
N SER A 75 10.95 -1.37 -8.94
CA SER A 75 10.85 -0.60 -7.70
C SER A 75 9.72 -1.07 -6.80
N VAL A 76 8.53 -1.33 -7.36
CA VAL A 76 7.38 -1.84 -6.59
C VAL A 76 7.65 -3.25 -6.03
N ILE A 77 8.32 -4.12 -6.79
CA ILE A 77 8.73 -5.44 -6.31
C ILE A 77 9.72 -5.32 -5.16
N LYS A 78 10.72 -4.44 -5.27
CA LYS A 78 11.68 -4.18 -4.19
C LYS A 78 10.98 -3.72 -2.90
N ILE A 79 10.05 -2.77 -3.00
CA ILE A 79 9.25 -2.28 -1.86
C ILE A 79 8.39 -3.41 -1.27
N SER A 80 7.79 -4.25 -2.12
CA SER A 80 7.00 -5.40 -1.70
C SER A 80 7.85 -6.41 -0.94
N PHE A 81 9.11 -6.63 -1.38
CA PHE A 81 10.06 -7.50 -0.69
C PHE A 81 10.43 -6.95 0.69
N ASP A 82 10.72 -5.65 0.80
CA ASP A 82 11.00 -4.98 2.08
C ASP A 82 9.82 -5.18 3.06
N LEU A 83 8.58 -4.96 2.61
CA LEU A 83 7.37 -5.20 3.43
C LEU A 83 7.16 -6.66 3.81
N GLY A 84 7.37 -7.60 2.87
CA GLY A 84 7.28 -9.02 3.14
C GLY A 84 8.28 -9.47 4.20
N PHE A 85 9.50 -8.92 4.16
CA PHE A 85 10.53 -9.17 5.16
C PHE A 85 10.15 -8.64 6.55
N ILE A 86 9.58 -7.43 6.62
CA ILE A 86 9.06 -6.87 7.87
C ILE A 86 7.92 -7.73 8.41
N MET A 87 6.99 -8.15 7.56
CA MET A 87 5.87 -9.02 7.92
C MET A 87 6.33 -10.34 8.53
N ILE A 88 7.43 -10.92 8.04
CA ILE A 88 7.98 -12.17 8.57
C ILE A 88 8.73 -11.95 9.90
N ARG A 89 9.46 -10.84 10.04
CA ARG A 89 10.31 -10.58 11.22
C ARG A 89 9.57 -9.97 12.40
N LYS A 90 8.54 -9.16 12.15
CA LYS A 90 7.77 -8.47 13.19
C LYS A 90 6.59 -9.30 13.65
N ARG A 91 6.02 -8.92 14.79
CA ARG A 91 4.82 -9.54 15.38
C ARG A 91 3.78 -8.47 15.69
N GLY A 92 2.57 -8.90 16.01
CA GLY A 92 1.44 -8.07 16.34
C GLY A 92 1.03 -7.09 15.24
N ASP A 93 0.71 -5.85 15.63
CA ASP A 93 0.16 -4.85 14.72
C ASP A 93 1.10 -4.53 13.56
N GLU A 94 2.42 -4.52 13.80
CA GLU A 94 3.41 -4.26 12.73
C GLU A 94 3.31 -5.30 11.61
N ARG A 95 3.14 -6.58 11.97
CA ARG A 95 3.01 -7.67 11.00
C ARG A 95 1.72 -7.56 10.20
N ILE A 96 0.61 -7.25 10.86
CA ILE A 96 -0.71 -7.10 10.25
C ILE A 96 -0.74 -5.90 9.31
N ARG A 97 -0.19 -4.77 9.77
CA ARG A 97 -0.05 -3.57 8.95
C ARG A 97 0.77 -3.85 7.70
N SER A 98 1.93 -4.50 7.84
CA SER A 98 2.75 -4.87 6.67
C SER A 98 2.02 -5.81 5.72
N PHE A 99 1.22 -6.75 6.22
CA PHE A 99 0.41 -7.63 5.37
C PHE A 99 -0.67 -6.88 4.60
N LEU A 100 -1.42 -5.98 5.25
CA LEU A 100 -2.44 -5.16 4.59
C LEU A 100 -1.82 -4.24 3.54
N MET A 101 -0.68 -3.63 3.84
CA MET A 101 0.05 -2.81 2.88
C MET A 101 0.56 -3.63 1.68
N LEU A 102 1.15 -4.80 1.94
CA LEU A 102 1.67 -5.69 0.90
C LEU A 102 0.56 -6.21 -0.01
N SER A 103 -0.53 -6.72 0.57
CA SER A 103 -1.69 -7.21 -0.20
C SER A 103 -2.28 -6.11 -1.07
N GLY A 104 -2.41 -4.88 -0.55
CA GLY A 104 -2.80 -3.71 -1.33
C GLY A 104 -1.88 -3.48 -2.53
N ILE A 105 -0.56 -3.48 -2.31
CA ILE A 105 0.42 -3.27 -3.40
C ILE A 105 0.28 -4.36 -4.47
N LEU A 106 0.21 -5.64 -4.07
CA LEU A 106 0.15 -6.75 -5.01
C LEU A 106 -1.13 -6.73 -5.85
N ILE A 107 -2.27 -6.36 -5.25
CA ILE A 107 -3.54 -6.19 -5.98
C ILE A 107 -3.44 -5.02 -6.97
N ALA A 108 -2.96 -3.85 -6.55
CA ALA A 108 -2.77 -2.72 -7.46
C ALA A 108 -1.81 -3.06 -8.61
N LEU A 109 -0.72 -3.77 -8.31
CA LEU A 109 0.26 -4.20 -9.30
C LEU A 109 -0.36 -5.15 -10.33
N LEU A 110 -1.15 -6.13 -9.89
CA LEU A 110 -1.85 -7.07 -10.77
C LEU A 110 -2.75 -6.34 -11.77
N PHE A 111 -3.62 -5.46 -11.28
CA PHE A 111 -4.52 -4.67 -12.12
C PHE A 111 -3.75 -3.76 -13.07
N THR A 112 -2.70 -3.10 -12.57
CA THR A 112 -1.87 -2.21 -13.39
C THR A 112 -1.18 -2.97 -14.52
N ILE A 113 -0.63 -4.16 -14.26
CA ILE A 113 0.02 -4.97 -15.30
C ILE A 113 -1.00 -5.39 -16.36
N ILE A 114 -2.18 -5.86 -15.96
CA ILE A 114 -3.21 -6.30 -16.90
C ILE A 114 -3.67 -5.12 -17.76
N PHE A 115 -4.15 -4.05 -17.15
CA PHE A 115 -4.82 -2.94 -17.85
C PHE A 115 -3.88 -1.93 -18.48
N CYS A 116 -2.72 -1.71 -17.89
CA CYS A 116 -1.78 -0.69 -18.36
C CYS A 116 -0.60 -1.26 -19.14
N TYR A 117 -0.39 -2.59 -19.20
CA TYR A 117 0.72 -3.20 -19.95
C TYR A 117 0.28 -4.34 -20.89
N ILE A 118 -0.33 -5.41 -20.37
CA ILE A 118 -0.71 -6.58 -21.18
C ILE A 118 -1.78 -6.23 -22.22
N LEU A 119 -2.86 -5.57 -21.82
CA LEU A 119 -3.96 -5.24 -22.73
C LEU A 119 -3.53 -4.25 -23.83
N PRO A 120 -2.80 -3.15 -23.55
CA PRO A 120 -2.31 -2.24 -24.59
C PRO A 120 -1.40 -2.92 -25.62
N LEU A 121 -0.61 -3.93 -25.23
CA LEU A 121 0.20 -4.71 -26.18
C LEU A 121 -0.63 -5.57 -27.12
N ASN A 122 -1.86 -5.89 -26.75
CA ASN A 122 -2.86 -6.56 -27.59
C ASN A 122 -3.83 -5.57 -28.26
N HIS A 123 -3.48 -4.28 -28.31
CA HIS A 123 -4.30 -3.20 -28.87
C HIS A 123 -5.66 -2.97 -28.15
N ILE A 124 -5.77 -3.40 -26.89
CA ILE A 124 -6.96 -3.18 -26.03
C ILE A 124 -6.63 -2.08 -25.01
N PHE A 125 -7.22 -0.89 -25.18
CA PHE A 125 -6.87 0.30 -24.40
C PHE A 125 -7.84 0.57 -23.25
N LEU A 126 -7.75 -0.25 -22.18
CA LEU A 126 -8.63 -0.17 -21.01
C LEU A 126 -7.88 0.32 -19.75
N GLY A 127 -6.88 1.20 -19.91
CA GLY A 127 -6.01 1.64 -18.82
C GLY A 127 -6.75 2.27 -17.63
N ALA A 128 -7.90 2.92 -17.87
CA ALA A 128 -8.73 3.51 -16.81
C ALA A 128 -9.24 2.48 -15.79
N TYR A 129 -9.43 1.22 -16.20
CA TYR A 129 -9.90 0.14 -15.32
C TYR A 129 -8.83 -0.33 -14.31
N SER A 130 -7.57 0.10 -14.46
CA SER A 130 -6.57 -0.09 -13.39
C SER A 130 -6.94 0.62 -12.09
N ALA A 131 -7.84 1.62 -12.15
CA ALA A 131 -8.38 2.32 -10.99
C ALA A 131 -9.09 1.38 -9.99
N PHE A 132 -9.66 0.25 -10.44
CA PHE A 132 -10.27 -0.72 -9.54
C PHE A 132 -9.23 -1.36 -8.59
N GLY A 133 -8.04 -1.68 -9.10
CA GLY A 133 -6.95 -2.17 -8.27
C GLY A 133 -6.43 -1.11 -7.30
N LEU A 134 -6.34 0.15 -7.75
CA LEU A 134 -5.95 1.29 -6.90
C LEU A 134 -6.98 1.59 -5.80
N LEU A 135 -8.27 1.40 -6.07
CA LEU A 135 -9.33 1.57 -5.08
C LEU A 135 -9.21 0.52 -3.96
N ILE A 136 -8.98 -0.74 -4.31
CA ILE A 136 -8.76 -1.80 -3.31
C ILE A 136 -7.49 -1.53 -2.51
N PHE A 137 -6.40 -1.13 -3.18
CA PHE A 137 -5.17 -0.67 -2.54
C PHE A 137 -5.43 0.45 -1.54
N ALA A 138 -6.18 1.48 -1.94
CA ALA A 138 -6.47 2.64 -1.09
C ALA A 138 -7.26 2.25 0.16
N ILE A 139 -8.23 1.33 0.05
CA ILE A 139 -8.98 0.83 1.19
C ILE A 139 -8.06 0.07 2.15
N LEU A 140 -7.30 -0.91 1.65
CA LEU A 140 -6.40 -1.72 2.49
C LEU A 140 -5.33 -0.87 3.16
N TRP A 141 -4.77 0.11 2.46
CA TRP A 141 -3.78 1.04 3.00
C TRP A 141 -4.39 2.00 4.01
N SER A 142 -5.60 2.50 3.77
CA SER A 142 -6.30 3.34 4.75
C SER A 142 -6.49 2.59 6.06
N VAL A 143 -6.94 1.33 5.99
CA VAL A 143 -7.08 0.46 7.17
C VAL A 143 -5.72 0.23 7.83
N ALA A 144 -4.67 -0.09 7.06
CA ALA A 144 -3.34 -0.32 7.60
C ALA A 144 -2.75 0.91 8.32
N ILE A 145 -3.07 2.12 7.86
CA ILE A 145 -2.58 3.38 8.46
C ILE A 145 -3.44 3.78 9.67
N LEU A 146 -4.77 3.65 9.59
CA LEU A 146 -5.71 4.06 10.64
C LEU A 146 -5.71 3.10 11.84
N HIS A 147 -5.50 1.80 11.64
CA HIS A 147 -5.50 0.80 12.71
C HIS A 147 -4.11 0.64 13.33
N TYR A 148 -3.66 1.66 14.08
CA TYR A 148 -2.39 1.60 14.81
C TYR A 148 -2.42 0.58 15.97
N ASP A 149 -3.58 0.41 16.64
CA ASP A 149 -3.90 -0.72 17.52
C ASP A 149 -5.38 -1.11 17.39
N ALA A 150 -5.64 -2.32 16.88
CA ALA A 150 -7.00 -2.81 16.66
C ALA A 150 -7.77 -3.09 17.97
N PHE A 151 -7.04 -3.39 19.06
CA PHE A 151 -7.63 -3.61 20.38
C PHE A 151 -8.03 -2.30 21.04
N GLU A 152 -7.22 -1.25 20.88
CA GLU A 152 -7.56 0.09 21.37
C GLU A 152 -8.83 0.63 20.72
N ILE A 153 -8.98 0.46 19.40
CA ILE A 153 -10.21 0.86 18.68
C ILE A 153 -11.42 0.08 19.21
N ARG A 154 -11.25 -1.21 19.52
CA ARG A 154 -12.32 -2.04 20.10
C ARG A 154 -12.71 -1.53 21.49
N GLU A 155 -11.75 -1.20 22.34
CA GLU A 155 -11.99 -0.63 23.67
C GLU A 155 -12.77 0.68 23.59
N LEU A 156 -12.31 1.62 22.76
CA LEU A 156 -12.96 2.91 22.55
C LEU A 156 -14.41 2.75 22.05
N VAL A 157 -14.67 1.77 21.18
CA VAL A 157 -16.02 1.48 20.70
C VAL A 157 -16.92 0.92 21.82
N ILE A 158 -16.38 0.06 22.69
CA ILE A 158 -17.11 -0.47 23.85
C ILE A 158 -17.42 0.63 24.87
N GLU A 159 -16.48 1.55 25.08
CA GLU A 159 -16.62 2.72 25.96
C GLU A 159 -17.52 3.81 25.38
N GLY A 160 -18.04 3.63 24.16
CA GLY A 160 -18.93 4.59 23.50
C GLY A 160 -18.24 5.84 22.96
N VAL A 161 -16.90 5.85 22.91
CA VAL A 161 -16.12 6.98 22.39
C VAL A 161 -16.29 7.07 20.86
N PRO A 162 -16.49 8.27 20.29
CA PRO A 162 -16.60 8.45 18.85
C PRO A 162 -15.30 8.05 18.15
N THR A 163 -15.38 7.06 17.26
CA THR A 163 -14.28 6.58 16.41
C THR A 163 -14.66 6.70 14.94
N PRO A 164 -13.68 6.89 14.02
CA PRO A 164 -13.95 6.92 12.58
C PRO A 164 -14.75 5.69 12.12
N ILE A 165 -15.76 5.89 11.27
CA ILE A 165 -16.65 4.80 10.83
C ILE A 165 -15.86 3.65 10.17
N LEU A 166 -14.86 4.01 9.35
CA LEU A 166 -13.99 3.03 8.70
C LEU A 166 -13.21 2.19 9.71
N SER A 167 -12.71 2.82 10.79
CA SER A 167 -11.96 2.10 11.81
C SER A 167 -12.86 1.15 12.61
N ARG A 168 -14.09 1.58 12.89
CA ARG A 168 -15.12 0.76 13.55
C ARG A 168 -15.51 -0.47 12.73
N ILE A 169 -15.82 -0.31 11.43
CA ILE A 169 -16.21 -1.42 10.55
C ILE A 169 -15.07 -2.43 10.41
N PHE A 170 -13.86 -1.93 10.11
CA PHE A 170 -12.73 -2.82 9.84
C PHE A 170 -12.06 -3.36 11.10
N SER A 171 -12.35 -2.86 12.31
CA SER A 171 -11.79 -3.40 13.56
C SER A 171 -12.04 -4.90 13.70
N PHE A 172 -13.26 -5.36 13.40
CA PHE A 172 -13.58 -6.79 13.45
C PHE A 172 -12.75 -7.61 12.45
N CYS A 173 -12.64 -7.13 11.20
CA CYS A 173 -11.84 -7.78 10.16
C CYS A 173 -10.36 -7.84 10.55
N VAL A 174 -9.81 -6.74 11.07
CA VAL A 174 -8.41 -6.65 11.50
C VAL A 174 -8.14 -7.56 12.70
N LEU A 175 -9.05 -7.67 13.67
CA LEU A 175 -8.92 -8.61 14.79
C LEU A 175 -8.97 -10.07 14.31
N GLY A 176 -9.84 -10.39 13.36
CA GLY A 176 -9.86 -11.70 12.72
C GLY A 176 -8.54 -12.01 12.01
N LEU A 177 -7.99 -11.04 11.28
CA LEU A 177 -6.69 -11.15 10.63
C LEU A 177 -5.56 -11.30 11.65
N TYR A 178 -5.59 -10.55 12.76
CA TYR A 178 -4.65 -10.66 13.87
C TYR A 178 -4.63 -12.09 14.41
N ARG A 179 -5.81 -12.65 14.71
CA ARG A 179 -5.94 -14.02 15.23
C ARG A 179 -5.32 -15.07 14.30
N ILE A 180 -5.48 -14.90 12.98
CA ILE A 180 -4.92 -15.83 11.98
C ILE A 180 -3.39 -15.65 11.86
N MET A 181 -2.93 -14.41 11.80
CA MET A 181 -1.53 -14.10 11.50
C MET A 181 -0.63 -14.25 12.73
N ASP A 182 -1.08 -13.81 13.90
CA ASP A 182 -0.32 -13.82 15.15
C ASP A 182 -1.21 -14.21 16.34
N GLY A 183 -1.68 -15.46 16.32
CA GLY A 183 -2.60 -15.99 17.33
C GLY A 183 -2.08 -15.87 18.76
N HIS A 184 -0.78 -16.06 18.99
CA HIS A 184 -0.20 -15.90 20.32
C HIS A 184 -0.25 -14.44 20.79
N GLY A 185 0.15 -13.49 19.93
CA GLY A 185 0.04 -12.06 20.23
C GLY A 185 -1.42 -11.61 20.44
N TYR A 186 -2.35 -12.20 19.68
CA TYR A 186 -3.79 -11.93 19.80
C TYR A 186 -4.31 -12.31 21.18
N HIS A 187 -3.99 -13.51 21.67
CA HIS A 187 -4.47 -13.98 22.97
C HIS A 187 -3.94 -13.12 24.12
N LEU A 188 -2.66 -12.75 24.09
CA LEU A 188 -2.08 -11.86 25.12
C LEU A 188 -2.76 -10.49 25.15
N LYS A 189 -2.95 -9.86 23.99
CA LYS A 189 -3.65 -8.57 23.91
C LYS A 189 -5.12 -8.66 24.31
N LEU A 190 -5.80 -9.77 23.98
CA LEU A 190 -7.19 -9.98 24.37
C LEU A 190 -7.38 -10.03 25.88
N VAL A 191 -6.50 -10.74 26.60
CA VAL A 191 -6.52 -10.80 28.07
C VAL A 191 -6.26 -9.42 28.67
N ALA A 192 -5.19 -8.74 28.22
CA ALA A 192 -4.85 -7.41 28.71
C ALA A 192 -5.96 -6.37 28.47
N SER A 193 -6.62 -6.45 27.31
CA SER A 193 -7.77 -5.60 26.96
C SER A 193 -8.97 -5.86 27.87
N GLY A 194 -9.22 -7.13 28.21
CA GLY A 194 -10.26 -7.53 29.17
C GLY A 194 -10.02 -6.96 30.57
N ASP A 195 -8.81 -7.09 31.08
CA ASP A 195 -8.42 -6.58 32.41
C ASP A 195 -8.56 -5.05 32.48
N LYS A 196 -8.16 -4.35 31.42
CA LYS A 196 -8.26 -2.88 31.32
C LYS A 196 -9.71 -2.40 31.32
N LEU A 197 -10.59 -3.03 30.54
CA LEU A 197 -12.02 -2.72 30.53
C LEU A 197 -12.66 -2.96 31.90
N PHE A 198 -12.32 -4.06 32.57
CA PHE A 198 -12.83 -4.38 33.90
C PHE A 198 -12.46 -3.31 34.94
N LEU A 199 -11.20 -2.86 34.95
CA LEU A 199 -10.74 -1.76 35.82
C LEU A 199 -11.47 -0.44 35.51
N ASN A 200 -11.67 -0.10 34.24
CA ASN A 200 -12.41 1.10 33.86
C ASN A 200 -13.86 1.07 34.35
N PHE A 201 -14.56 -0.06 34.21
CA PHE A 201 -15.91 -0.21 34.75
C PHE A 201 -15.97 -0.10 36.28
N GLN A 202 -14.98 -0.62 37.01
CA GLN A 202 -14.93 -0.47 38.46
C GLN A 202 -14.73 0.99 38.89
N ASN A 203 -13.92 1.75 38.15
CA ASN A 203 -13.66 3.16 38.45
C ASN A 203 -14.85 4.07 38.13
N MET A 204 -15.66 3.73 37.11
CA MET A 204 -16.89 4.49 36.79
C MET A 204 -18.03 4.24 37.79
N ASN A 205 -17.99 3.13 38.54
CA ASN A 205 -19.00 2.75 39.53
C ASN A 205 -18.66 3.17 40.97
N LYS A 206 -17.58 3.95 41.16
CA LYS A 206 -17.22 4.60 42.43
C LYS A 206 -17.57 6.08 42.37
#